data_AF-A0A7V2AM71-F1
#
_entry.id   AF-A0A7V2AM71-F1
#
_cell.length_a   1.000
_cell.length_b   1.000
_cell.length_c   1.000
_cell.angle_alpha   90.00
_cell.angle_beta   90.00
_cell.angle_gamma   90.00
#
_symmetry.space_group_name_H-M   'P 1'
#
loop_
_entity.id
_entity.type
_entity.pdbx_description
1 polymer ?
#
loop_
_entity_poly.entity_id
_entity_poly.type
_entity_poly.pdbx_seq_one_letter_code
_entity_poly.pdbx_strand_id
1 'polypeptide(L)'
;MKLNSASALNISLHWDSNDIQPVGRLAYRDRMAFLEYDETFLAARVHISPVHHRTGGGLHRPDDPSAFAGLHGVFNDSLPDGWGRLLVDRRALQLGIDPATLTPLDRLACVGCSGIGALCYEPVSDVWQPGPEKIALEQLATDAGRVLAGDASEILSVLGQVGGSPGGARPKALVAINENGHAIHGTAQIPKDYQHYLVKFPG
;
A
#
# COMPACT_ATOMS: atom_id res chain seq x y z
N MET A 1 -2.70 -12.76 0.51
CA MET A 1 -1.99 -12.09 1.63
C MET A 1 -0.57 -12.59 1.79
N LYS A 2 -0.33 -13.91 1.95
CA LYS A 2 1.03 -14.47 1.99
C LYS A 2 1.47 -14.93 0.60
N LEU A 3 2.54 -14.36 0.08
CA LEU A 3 3.15 -14.74 -1.18
C LEU A 3 3.90 -16.07 -1.02
N ASN A 4 4.04 -16.82 -2.11
CA ASN A 4 4.91 -17.99 -2.11
C ASN A 4 6.36 -17.52 -1.93
N SER A 5 7.18 -18.26 -1.20
CA SER A 5 8.56 -17.85 -0.89
C SER A 5 9.48 -17.71 -2.12
N ALA A 6 9.05 -18.23 -3.28
CA ALA A 6 9.73 -18.07 -4.56
C ALA A 6 9.16 -16.93 -5.43
N SER A 7 8.08 -16.27 -4.99
CA SER A 7 7.42 -15.21 -5.76
C SER A 7 8.18 -13.90 -5.60
N ALA A 8 8.59 -13.33 -6.74
CA ALA A 8 9.00 -11.95 -6.82
C ALA A 8 7.77 -11.02 -6.91
N LEU A 9 7.92 -9.80 -6.40
CA LEU A 9 7.01 -8.69 -6.70
C LEU A 9 7.54 -7.88 -7.88
N ASN A 10 6.75 -7.74 -8.93
CA ASN A 10 6.99 -6.74 -9.97
C ASN A 10 6.61 -5.36 -9.42
N ILE A 11 7.37 -4.36 -9.83
CA ILE A 11 7.16 -2.96 -9.48
C ILE A 11 6.98 -2.17 -10.78
N SER A 12 6.03 -1.24 -10.76
CA SER A 12 5.77 -0.31 -11.85
C SER A 12 5.42 1.08 -11.30
N LEU A 13 5.56 2.10 -12.16
CA LEU A 13 5.01 3.44 -11.97
C LEU A 13 3.76 3.58 -12.84
N HIS A 14 2.64 3.92 -12.24
CA HIS A 14 1.37 4.18 -12.91
C HIS A 14 1.09 5.68 -12.83
N TRP A 15 1.39 6.42 -13.90
CA TRP A 15 1.13 7.87 -13.96
C TRP A 15 -0.36 8.15 -14.25
N ASP A 16 -0.95 7.30 -15.09
CA ASP A 16 -2.39 7.18 -15.31
C ASP A 16 -2.76 5.73 -15.68
N SER A 17 -4.01 5.48 -16.08
CA SER A 17 -4.48 4.13 -16.43
C SER A 17 -3.84 3.52 -17.67
N ASN A 18 -3.20 4.33 -18.52
CA ASN A 18 -2.58 3.93 -19.80
C ASN A 18 -1.06 4.15 -19.81
N ASP A 19 -0.51 4.94 -18.90
CA ASP A 19 0.91 5.19 -18.75
C ASP A 19 1.48 4.39 -17.57
N ILE A 20 1.87 3.16 -17.88
CA ILE A 20 2.49 2.21 -16.94
C ILE A 20 3.93 1.98 -17.37
N GLN A 21 4.86 2.38 -16.51
CA GLN A 21 6.29 2.18 -16.71
C GLN A 21 6.79 1.09 -15.75
N PRO A 22 7.30 -0.06 -16.25
CA PRO A 22 7.96 -1.04 -15.42
C PRO A 22 9.15 -0.40 -14.69
N VAL A 23 9.34 -0.76 -13.43
CA VAL A 23 10.50 -0.34 -12.62
C VAL A 23 11.49 -1.49 -12.48
N GLY A 24 10.99 -2.67 -12.13
CA GLY A 24 11.84 -3.81 -11.79
C GLY A 24 11.11 -4.83 -10.94
N ARG A 25 11.87 -5.67 -10.24
CA ARG A 25 11.34 -6.77 -9.44
C ARG A 25 12.06 -6.88 -8.11
N LEU A 26 11.30 -7.19 -7.06
CA LEU A 26 11.80 -7.50 -5.71
C LEU A 26 11.66 -8.99 -5.42
N ALA A 27 12.72 -9.61 -4.94
CA ALA A 27 12.68 -10.96 -4.38
C ALA A 27 13.15 -10.93 -2.92
N TYR A 28 12.43 -11.59 -2.01
CA TYR A 28 12.76 -11.60 -0.59
C TYR A 28 13.41 -12.92 -0.16
N ARG A 29 14.64 -12.84 0.35
CA ARG A 29 15.40 -14.00 0.84
C ARG A 29 16.32 -13.60 1.97
N ASP A 30 16.47 -14.46 2.97
CA ASP A 30 17.40 -14.25 4.09
C ASP A 30 17.20 -12.88 4.80
N ARG A 31 15.92 -12.49 4.93
CA ARG A 31 15.46 -11.19 5.48
C ARG A 31 15.87 -9.95 4.68
N MET A 32 16.20 -10.11 3.39
CA MET A 32 16.58 -9.02 2.49
C MET A 32 15.74 -9.06 1.21
N ALA A 33 15.32 -7.89 0.75
CA ALA A 33 14.67 -7.71 -0.54
C ALA A 33 15.72 -7.32 -1.58
N PHE A 34 15.98 -8.21 -2.52
CA PHE A 34 16.86 -7.95 -3.65
C PHE A 34 16.08 -7.31 -4.78
N LEU A 35 16.61 -6.24 -5.35
CA LEU A 35 16.01 -5.49 -6.46
C LEU A 35 16.77 -5.74 -7.75
N GLU A 36 16.05 -6.05 -8.82
CA GLU A 36 16.56 -6.02 -10.19
C GLU A 36 15.73 -5.02 -10.99
N TYR A 37 16.39 -4.04 -11.61
CA TYR A 37 15.72 -3.06 -12.46
C TYR A 37 15.32 -3.64 -13.80
N ASP A 38 14.20 -3.15 -14.34
CA ASP A 38 13.83 -3.39 -15.72
C ASP A 38 14.77 -2.62 -16.67
N GLU A 39 15.18 -3.25 -17.77
CA GLU A 39 16.11 -2.64 -18.73
C GLU A 39 15.53 -1.37 -19.38
N THR A 40 14.22 -1.33 -19.62
CA THR A 40 13.54 -0.16 -20.20
C THR A 40 13.51 1.00 -19.22
N PHE A 41 13.38 0.71 -17.92
CA PHE A 41 13.47 1.71 -16.85
C PHE A 41 14.87 2.34 -16.77
N LEU A 42 15.91 1.51 -16.83
CA LEU A 42 17.30 1.97 -16.84
C LEU A 42 17.60 2.86 -18.06
N ALA A 43 17.07 2.50 -19.24
CA ALA A 43 17.22 3.28 -20.46
C ALA A 43 16.54 4.66 -20.37
N ALA A 44 15.41 4.75 -19.67
CA ALA A 44 14.65 5.99 -19.49
C ALA A 44 15.35 7.02 -18.56
N ARG A 45 16.39 6.61 -17.82
CA ARG A 45 17.14 7.47 -16.87
C ARG A 45 16.27 8.19 -15.84
N VAL A 46 15.18 7.54 -15.43
CA VAL A 46 14.31 8.01 -14.35
C VAL A 46 14.92 7.59 -13.00
N HIS A 47 14.83 8.46 -11.99
CA HIS A 47 15.28 8.19 -10.63
C HIS A 47 14.08 8.14 -9.68
N ILE A 48 13.84 6.99 -9.04
CA ILE A 48 12.72 6.79 -8.10
C ILE A 48 13.04 7.37 -6.71
N SER A 49 14.32 7.49 -6.38
CA SER A 49 14.78 8.11 -5.13
C SER A 49 15.92 9.09 -5.39
N PRO A 50 15.84 10.34 -4.91
CA PRO A 50 16.84 11.37 -5.18
C PRO A 50 18.14 11.22 -4.39
N VAL A 51 18.15 10.43 -3.29
CA VAL A 51 19.28 10.42 -2.33
C VAL A 51 20.03 9.08 -2.30
N HIS A 52 19.31 7.96 -2.23
CA HIS A 52 19.90 6.69 -1.82
C HIS A 52 20.02 5.66 -2.93
N HIS A 53 19.69 6.00 -4.19
CA HIS A 53 19.61 4.97 -5.21
C HIS A 53 20.23 5.36 -6.55
N ARG A 54 21.41 4.80 -6.83
CA ARG A 54 21.97 4.77 -8.18
C ARG A 54 21.27 3.67 -8.96
N THR A 55 20.34 4.06 -9.83
CA THR A 55 19.73 3.15 -10.80
C THR A 55 20.84 2.53 -11.66
N GLY A 56 20.89 1.20 -11.71
CA GLY A 56 21.93 0.47 -12.42
C GLY A 56 21.52 -0.96 -12.71
N GLY A 57 22.18 -1.60 -13.67
CA GLY A 57 21.92 -3.00 -14.00
C GLY A 57 22.35 -3.97 -12.88
N GLY A 58 21.85 -5.19 -12.96
CA GLY A 58 22.17 -6.28 -12.03
C GLY A 58 21.32 -6.31 -10.77
N LEU A 59 21.72 -7.17 -9.84
CA LEU A 59 21.01 -7.41 -8.58
C LEU A 59 21.53 -6.47 -7.48
N HIS A 60 20.61 -5.69 -6.91
CA HIS A 60 20.88 -4.75 -5.84
C HIS A 60 20.41 -5.31 -4.51
N ARG A 61 21.20 -5.06 -3.47
CA ARG A 61 20.84 -5.30 -2.07
C ARG A 61 20.50 -3.95 -1.41
N PRO A 62 19.69 -3.94 -0.34
CA PRO A 62 19.49 -2.73 0.44
C PRO A 62 20.83 -2.30 1.07
N ASP A 63 21.05 -0.97 1.16
CA ASP A 63 22.31 -0.42 1.67
C ASP A 63 22.54 -0.79 3.14
N ASP A 64 21.46 -0.79 3.94
CA ASP A 64 21.44 -1.28 5.31
C ASP A 64 20.31 -2.30 5.48
N PRO A 65 20.60 -3.61 5.45
CA PRO A 65 19.62 -4.68 5.67
C PRO A 65 18.96 -4.67 7.06
N SER A 66 19.59 -4.04 8.06
CA SER A 66 19.03 -3.91 9.40
C SER A 66 18.01 -2.78 9.50
N ALA A 67 18.11 -1.79 8.60
CA ALA A 67 17.10 -0.78 8.40
C ALA A 67 15.91 -1.34 7.60
N PHE A 68 14.74 -0.72 7.78
CA PHE A 68 13.55 -0.93 6.94
C PHE A 68 13.13 -2.39 6.73
N ALA A 69 13.38 -3.26 7.71
CA ALA A 69 13.10 -4.70 7.63
C ALA A 69 13.70 -5.40 6.40
N GLY A 70 14.85 -4.91 5.92
CA GLY A 70 15.54 -5.44 4.76
C GLY A 70 14.96 -5.01 3.42
N LEU A 71 14.15 -3.94 3.37
CA LEU A 71 13.74 -3.28 2.12
C LEU A 71 14.69 -2.14 1.74
N HIS A 72 14.69 -1.79 0.45
CA HIS A 72 15.19 -0.48 0.02
C HIS A 72 14.24 0.61 0.53
N GLY A 73 14.80 1.73 1.01
CA GLY A 73 14.02 2.81 1.66
C GLY A 73 12.85 3.32 0.82
N VAL A 74 13.04 3.47 -0.49
CA VAL A 74 11.99 3.93 -1.41
C VAL A 74 10.74 3.03 -1.41
N PHE A 75 10.89 1.72 -1.26
CA PHE A 75 9.76 0.79 -1.18
C PHE A 75 9.23 0.68 0.25
N ASN A 76 10.08 0.88 1.26
CA ASN A 76 9.64 0.95 2.64
C ASN A 76 8.66 2.10 2.87
N ASP A 77 8.84 3.24 2.20
CA ASP A 77 7.92 4.39 2.31
C ASP A 77 6.50 4.08 1.80
N SER A 78 6.33 3.03 1.00
CA SER A 78 5.00 2.53 0.60
C SER A 78 4.36 1.59 1.61
N LEU A 79 5.08 1.12 2.62
CA LEU A 79 4.52 0.19 3.60
C LEU A 79 3.42 0.87 4.44
N PRO A 80 2.37 0.11 4.80
CA PRO A 80 1.43 0.57 5.82
C PRO A 80 2.15 0.82 7.14
N ASP A 81 1.99 2.03 7.68
CA ASP A 81 2.50 2.44 9.00
C ASP A 81 1.36 2.34 10.05
N GLY A 82 1.58 2.70 11.32
CA GLY A 82 0.72 2.47 12.48
C GLY A 82 -0.75 2.10 12.24
N TRP A 83 -1.54 2.99 11.61
CA TRP A 83 -2.94 2.71 11.29
C TRP A 83 -3.12 1.62 10.22
N GLY A 84 -2.51 1.78 9.05
CA GLY A 84 -2.59 0.79 7.97
C GLY A 84 -2.00 -0.56 8.38
N ARG A 85 -0.91 -0.54 9.16
CA ARG A 85 -0.28 -1.73 9.75
C ARG A 85 -1.24 -2.47 10.66
N LEU A 86 -1.94 -1.75 11.55
CA LEU A 86 -2.97 -2.31 12.42
C LEU A 86 -4.09 -2.98 11.60
N LEU A 87 -4.56 -2.32 10.54
CA LEU A 87 -5.61 -2.86 9.67
C LEU A 87 -5.15 -4.16 9.00
N VAL A 88 -3.96 -4.16 8.38
CA VAL A 88 -3.39 -5.34 7.72
C VAL A 88 -3.19 -6.48 8.72
N ASP A 89 -2.66 -6.20 9.91
CA ASP A 89 -2.39 -7.23 10.92
C ASP A 89 -3.68 -7.86 11.45
N ARG A 90 -4.72 -7.06 11.69
CA ARG A 90 -6.04 -7.60 12.06
C ARG A 90 -6.68 -8.39 10.93
N ARG A 91 -6.48 -7.97 9.69
CA ARG A 91 -7.00 -8.69 8.53
C ARG A 91 -6.30 -10.03 8.36
N ALA A 92 -4.99 -10.08 8.59
CA ALA A 92 -4.22 -11.32 8.61
C ALA A 92 -4.78 -12.29 9.66
N LEU A 93 -5.05 -11.80 10.88
CA LEU A 93 -5.65 -12.61 11.94
C LEU A 93 -7.03 -13.14 11.55
N GLN A 94 -7.90 -12.32 10.94
CA GLN A 94 -9.20 -12.76 10.42
C GLN A 94 -9.09 -13.86 9.35
N LEU A 95 -7.99 -13.86 8.58
CA LEU A 95 -7.68 -14.87 7.57
C LEU A 95 -6.90 -16.08 8.15
N GLY A 96 -6.70 -16.15 9.47
CA GLY A 96 -5.97 -17.24 10.12
C GLY A 96 -4.46 -17.19 9.91
N ILE A 97 -3.91 -16.02 9.55
CA ILE A 97 -2.48 -15.80 9.31
C ILE A 97 -1.89 -15.04 10.50
N ASP A 98 -0.80 -15.56 11.07
CA ASP A 98 -0.02 -14.84 12.08
C ASP A 98 0.68 -13.62 11.45
N PRO A 99 0.34 -12.38 11.87
CA PRO A 99 0.94 -11.15 11.33
C PRO A 99 2.45 -11.06 11.49
N ALA A 100 3.02 -11.73 12.50
CA ALA A 100 4.46 -11.78 12.73
C ALA A 100 5.20 -12.53 11.61
N THR A 101 4.46 -13.34 10.84
CA THR A 101 5.02 -14.12 9.73
C THR A 101 4.91 -13.41 8.38
N LEU A 102 4.30 -12.22 8.31
CA LEU A 102 4.21 -11.41 7.10
C LEU A 102 5.53 -10.71 6.83
N THR A 103 6.08 -10.96 5.65
CA THR A 103 7.27 -10.28 5.12
C THR A 103 6.91 -8.86 4.64
N PRO A 104 7.92 -8.00 4.39
CA PRO A 104 7.67 -6.71 3.77
C PRO A 104 7.03 -6.82 2.38
N LEU A 105 7.38 -7.83 1.57
CA LEU A 105 6.76 -8.06 0.27
C LEU A 105 5.28 -8.45 0.41
N ASP A 106 4.91 -9.28 1.40
CA ASP A 106 3.50 -9.59 1.65
C ASP A 106 2.67 -8.33 1.90
N ARG A 107 3.27 -7.34 2.58
CA ARG A 107 2.63 -6.07 2.91
C ARG A 107 2.55 -5.14 1.70
N LEU A 108 3.62 -5.07 0.89
CA LEU A 108 3.59 -4.34 -0.39
C LEU A 108 2.55 -4.93 -1.34
N ALA A 109 2.39 -6.26 -1.38
CA ALA A 109 1.33 -6.92 -2.15
C ALA A 109 -0.08 -6.51 -1.68
N CYS A 110 -0.27 -6.28 -0.38
CA CYS A 110 -1.55 -5.78 0.15
C CYS A 110 -1.80 -4.31 -0.19
N VAL A 111 -0.74 -3.50 -0.36
CA VAL A 111 -0.83 -2.12 -0.84
C VAL A 111 -1.21 -2.10 -2.33
N GLY A 112 -0.58 -2.97 -3.12
CA GLY A 112 -0.82 -3.08 -4.56
C GLY A 112 -0.62 -1.75 -5.27
N CYS A 113 -1.64 -1.30 -6.00
CA CYS A 113 -1.68 0.00 -6.67
C CYS A 113 -2.45 1.09 -5.91
N SER A 114 -2.92 0.79 -4.69
CA SER A 114 -3.69 1.75 -3.89
C SER A 114 -2.81 2.67 -3.03
N GLY A 115 -1.48 2.51 -3.14
CA GLY A 115 -0.42 3.29 -2.48
C GLY A 115 -0.54 4.80 -2.68
N ILE A 116 0.10 5.58 -1.81
CA ILE A 116 0.37 6.99 -2.14
C ILE A 116 1.44 7.04 -3.23
N GLY A 117 1.21 7.86 -4.25
CA GLY A 117 2.14 8.04 -5.38
C GLY A 117 1.82 7.09 -6.53
N ALA A 118 2.79 6.88 -7.41
CA ALA A 118 2.62 6.09 -8.63
C ALA A 118 3.11 4.64 -8.51
N LEU A 119 3.73 4.26 -7.40
CA LEU A 119 4.29 2.92 -7.25
C LEU A 119 3.19 1.87 -7.08
N CYS A 120 3.28 0.83 -7.90
CA CYS A 120 2.43 -0.35 -7.89
C CYS A 120 3.26 -1.60 -7.62
N TYR A 121 2.66 -2.56 -6.91
CA TYR A 121 3.28 -3.82 -6.52
C TYR A 121 2.42 -5.01 -6.96
N GLU A 122 2.96 -5.90 -7.79
CA GLU A 122 2.24 -7.06 -8.33
C GLU A 122 2.99 -8.38 -8.10
N PRO A 123 2.30 -9.49 -7.80
CA PRO A 123 0.85 -9.64 -7.74
C PRO A 123 0.23 -8.93 -6.53
N VAL A 124 -0.95 -8.34 -6.76
CA VAL A 124 -1.75 -7.73 -5.70
C VAL A 124 -2.39 -8.84 -4.86
N SER A 125 -2.23 -8.75 -3.54
CA SER A 125 -2.99 -9.51 -2.58
C SER A 125 -4.28 -8.75 -2.26
N ASP A 126 -5.33 -9.01 -3.01
CA ASP A 126 -6.64 -8.43 -2.71
C ASP A 126 -7.23 -9.10 -1.46
N VAL A 127 -7.04 -8.44 -0.33
CA VAL A 127 -7.46 -8.93 0.99
C VAL A 127 -8.70 -8.20 1.49
N TRP A 128 -9.10 -7.13 0.83
CA TRP A 128 -10.20 -6.26 1.24
C TRP A 128 -11.42 -6.59 0.39
N GLN A 129 -12.54 -6.90 1.05
CA GLN A 129 -13.83 -7.01 0.35
C GLN A 129 -14.26 -5.62 -0.16
N PRO A 130 -14.90 -5.55 -1.34
CA PRO A 130 -15.48 -4.32 -1.86
C PRO A 130 -16.46 -3.72 -0.84
N GLY A 131 -16.20 -2.48 -0.48
CA GLY A 131 -17.06 -1.66 0.35
C GLY A 131 -18.26 -1.11 -0.41
N PRO A 132 -19.17 -0.42 0.30
CA PRO A 132 -20.28 0.27 -0.33
C PRO A 132 -19.79 1.40 -1.25
N GLU A 133 -20.46 1.58 -2.39
CA GLU A 133 -20.12 2.65 -3.34
C GLU A 133 -20.14 4.04 -2.68
N LYS A 134 -21.07 4.26 -1.73
CA LYS A 134 -21.17 5.47 -0.93
C LYS A 134 -20.57 5.29 0.46
N ILE A 135 -19.83 6.29 0.88
CA ILE A 135 -19.17 6.35 2.17
C ILE A 135 -19.87 7.38 3.06
N ALA A 136 -20.22 6.98 4.28
CA ALA A 136 -20.62 7.90 5.34
C ALA A 136 -19.40 8.21 6.24
N LEU A 137 -18.91 9.45 6.20
CA LEU A 137 -17.67 9.84 6.90
C LEU A 137 -17.81 9.74 8.43
N GLU A 138 -18.99 10.05 8.96
CA GLU A 138 -19.31 9.94 10.39
C GLU A 138 -19.28 8.48 10.86
N GLN A 139 -19.78 7.57 10.01
CA GLN A 139 -19.72 6.14 10.28
C GLN A 139 -18.27 5.66 10.24
N LEU A 140 -17.48 6.06 9.24
CA LEU A 140 -16.04 5.72 9.17
C LEU A 140 -15.27 6.21 10.40
N ALA A 141 -15.57 7.41 10.91
CA ALA A 141 -14.94 7.93 12.12
C ALA A 141 -15.28 7.08 13.35
N THR A 142 -16.55 6.72 13.51
CA THR A 142 -17.05 5.86 14.60
C THR A 142 -16.39 4.48 14.54
N ASP A 143 -16.35 3.92 13.34
CA ASP A 143 -15.76 2.62 13.02
C ASP A 143 -14.26 2.59 13.28
N ALA A 144 -13.55 3.65 12.89
CA ALA A 144 -12.14 3.82 13.23
C ALA A 144 -11.91 3.83 14.74
N GLY A 145 -12.75 4.53 15.51
CA GLY A 145 -12.70 4.55 16.96
C GLY A 145 -12.92 3.17 17.58
N ARG A 146 -13.87 2.39 17.06
CA ARG A 146 -14.10 0.99 17.48
C ARG A 146 -12.89 0.11 17.22
N VAL A 147 -12.29 0.23 16.04
CA VAL A 147 -11.04 -0.47 15.71
C VAL A 147 -9.95 -0.07 16.69
N LEU A 148 -9.73 1.22 16.96
CA LEU A 148 -8.73 1.64 17.96
C LEU A 148 -9.01 1.06 19.35
N ALA A 149 -10.29 0.93 19.75
CA ALA A 149 -10.70 0.33 21.01
C ALA A 149 -10.58 -1.22 21.06
N GLY A 150 -10.20 -1.87 19.96
CA GLY A 150 -9.96 -3.32 19.89
C GLY A 150 -11.07 -4.14 19.22
N ASP A 151 -12.12 -3.51 18.70
CA ASP A 151 -13.18 -4.21 17.96
C ASP A 151 -12.66 -4.70 16.60
N ALA A 152 -12.94 -5.96 16.26
CA ALA A 152 -12.47 -6.66 15.06
C ALA A 152 -13.64 -7.16 14.20
N SER A 153 -14.56 -6.25 13.87
CA SER A 153 -15.76 -6.53 13.09
C SER A 153 -15.54 -6.47 11.57
N GLU A 154 -16.60 -6.77 10.79
CA GLU A 154 -16.65 -6.72 9.31
C GLU A 154 -16.24 -5.35 8.73
N ILE A 155 -16.38 -4.31 9.54
CA ILE A 155 -15.97 -2.92 9.30
C ILE A 155 -14.51 -2.79 8.88
N LEU A 156 -13.65 -3.68 9.36
CA LEU A 156 -12.22 -3.70 9.05
C LEU A 156 -11.97 -3.73 7.54
N SER A 157 -12.83 -4.41 6.79
CA SER A 157 -12.67 -4.52 5.34
C SER A 157 -12.87 -3.18 4.64
N VAL A 158 -13.91 -2.43 5.04
CA VAL A 158 -14.20 -1.10 4.50
C VAL A 158 -13.07 -0.14 4.85
N LEU A 159 -12.64 -0.12 6.12
CA LEU A 159 -11.53 0.71 6.58
C LEU A 159 -10.20 0.37 5.90
N GLY A 160 -9.94 -0.91 5.65
CA GLY A 160 -8.75 -1.37 4.92
C GLY A 160 -8.74 -0.87 3.48
N GLN A 161 -9.88 -0.95 2.79
CA GLN A 161 -10.00 -0.49 1.41
C GLN A 161 -9.82 1.04 1.27
N VAL A 162 -10.35 1.83 2.20
CA VAL A 162 -10.25 3.31 2.14
C VAL A 162 -9.00 3.86 2.82
N GLY A 163 -8.42 3.13 3.78
CA GLY A 163 -7.47 3.67 4.75
C GLY A 163 -6.29 2.77 5.09
N GLY A 164 -6.18 1.58 4.48
CA GLY A 164 -5.09 0.63 4.73
C GLY A 164 -3.76 1.01 4.08
N SER A 165 -3.81 1.88 3.07
CA SER A 165 -2.66 2.27 2.24
C SER A 165 -1.93 3.56 2.65
N PRO A 166 -2.60 4.63 3.11
CA PRO A 166 -1.91 5.89 3.39
C PRO A 166 -1.03 5.78 4.65
N GLY A 167 0.27 6.09 4.52
CA GLY A 167 1.21 6.07 5.65
C GLY A 167 0.82 7.01 6.80
N GLY A 168 1.36 6.76 8.00
CA GLY A 168 1.15 7.48 9.26
C GLY A 168 0.27 6.76 10.31
N ALA A 169 0.45 7.12 11.58
CA ALA A 169 -0.06 6.36 12.72
C ALA A 169 -1.54 6.56 13.10
N ARG A 170 -2.20 7.63 12.64
CA ARG A 170 -3.59 7.96 13.01
C ARG A 170 -4.61 7.44 12.00
N PRO A 171 -5.86 7.14 12.43
CA PRO A 171 -6.90 6.73 11.50
C PRO A 171 -7.17 7.76 10.42
N LYS A 172 -7.23 7.27 9.19
CA LYS A 172 -7.42 8.08 8.00
C LYS A 172 -8.03 7.27 6.87
N ALA A 173 -8.66 7.97 5.94
CA ALA A 173 -9.24 7.41 4.72
C ALA A 173 -8.98 8.32 3.53
N LEU A 174 -8.62 7.71 2.39
CA LEU A 174 -8.66 8.33 1.07
C LEU A 174 -10.07 8.19 0.50
N VAL A 175 -10.73 9.32 0.32
CA VAL A 175 -12.08 9.41 -0.21
C VAL A 175 -12.12 10.40 -1.36
N ALA A 176 -13.10 10.29 -2.22
CA ALA A 176 -13.43 11.33 -3.18
C ALA A 176 -14.76 11.96 -2.77
N ILE A 177 -14.84 13.30 -2.79
CA ILE A 177 -16.04 14.04 -2.38
C ILE A 177 -16.45 14.99 -3.51
N ASN A 178 -17.73 15.04 -3.85
CA ASN A 178 -18.28 16.01 -4.81
C ASN A 178 -18.88 17.24 -4.11
N GLU A 179 -19.32 18.22 -4.89
CA GLU A 179 -19.87 19.50 -4.37
C GLU A 179 -21.12 19.32 -3.48
N ASN A 180 -21.85 18.21 -3.63
CA ASN A 180 -23.01 17.89 -2.80
C ASN A 180 -22.65 17.20 -1.48
N GLY A 181 -21.35 16.98 -1.21
CA GLY A 181 -20.87 16.28 -0.02
C GLY A 181 -20.99 14.76 -0.09
N HIS A 182 -21.30 14.17 -1.25
CA HIS A 182 -21.30 12.72 -1.40
C HIS A 182 -19.85 12.20 -1.43
N ALA A 183 -19.54 11.25 -0.54
CA ALA A 183 -18.23 10.63 -0.47
C ALA A 183 -18.24 9.21 -1.09
N ILE A 184 -17.19 8.89 -1.82
CA ILE A 184 -16.90 7.57 -2.41
C ILE A 184 -15.43 7.19 -2.15
N HIS A 185 -15.03 5.98 -2.53
CA HIS A 185 -13.63 5.54 -2.43
C HIS A 185 -12.69 6.42 -3.28
N GLY A 186 -11.56 6.84 -2.70
CA GLY A 186 -10.63 7.80 -3.33
C GLY A 186 -9.32 7.22 -3.86
N THR A 187 -9.14 5.89 -3.86
CA THR A 187 -7.89 5.20 -4.26
C THR A 187 -7.84 4.80 -5.72
N ALA A 188 -8.94 4.95 -6.46
CA ALA A 188 -9.05 4.64 -7.88
C ALA A 188 -9.30 5.91 -8.70
N GLN A 189 -9.47 5.75 -10.00
CA GLN A 189 -9.94 6.83 -10.86
C GLN A 189 -11.32 7.30 -10.39
N ILE A 190 -11.44 8.59 -10.10
CA ILE A 190 -12.69 9.19 -9.59
C ILE A 190 -13.47 9.85 -10.73
N PRO A 191 -14.81 9.98 -10.60
CA PRO A 191 -15.60 10.73 -11.57
C PRO A 191 -15.19 12.21 -11.59
N LYS A 192 -15.42 12.88 -12.73
CA LYS A 192 -14.94 14.26 -12.97
C LYS A 192 -15.48 15.31 -11.99
N ASP A 193 -16.65 15.06 -11.40
CA ASP A 193 -17.31 15.94 -10.43
C ASP A 193 -16.84 15.71 -8.97
N TYR A 194 -15.91 14.79 -8.75
CA TYR A 194 -15.33 14.50 -7.43
C TYR A 194 -13.90 15.03 -7.32
N GLN A 195 -13.48 15.28 -6.08
CA GLN A 195 -12.10 15.63 -5.75
C GLN A 195 -11.56 14.68 -4.68
N HIS A 196 -10.26 14.35 -4.75
CA HIS A 196 -9.61 13.48 -3.77
C HIS A 196 -9.36 14.23 -2.45
N TYR A 197 -9.64 13.54 -1.33
CA TYR A 197 -9.37 14.00 0.02
C TYR A 197 -8.71 12.90 0.84
N LEU A 198 -7.77 13.31 1.71
CA LEU A 198 -7.32 12.49 2.83
C LEU A 198 -8.01 12.98 4.11
N VAL A 199 -9.01 12.24 4.56
CA VAL A 199 -9.75 12.55 5.79
C VAL A 199 -9.03 11.90 6.96
N LYS A 200 -8.69 12.70 7.98
CA LYS A 200 -8.09 12.22 9.23
C LYS A 200 -9.14 12.24 10.33
N PHE A 201 -9.34 11.11 10.98
CA PHE A 201 -10.29 11.01 12.08
C PHE A 201 -9.61 11.32 13.42
N PRO A 202 -10.34 11.83 14.41
CA PRO A 202 -9.85 11.89 15.77
C PRO A 202 -9.49 10.48 16.25
N GLY A 203 -8.39 10.37 17.00
CA GLY A 203 -7.90 9.14 17.61
C GLY A 203 -7.70 9.32 19.09
#